data_AF-A0A7S3WK39-F1
#
_entry.id   AF-A0A7S3WK39-F1
#
_cell.length_a   1.000
_cell.length_b   1.000
_cell.length_c   1.000
_cell.angle_alpha   90.00
_cell.angle_beta   90.00
_cell.angle_gamma   90.00
#
_symmetry.space_group_name_H-M   'P 1'
#
loop_
_entity.id
_entity.type
_entity.pdbx_description
1 polymer ?
#
loop_
_entity_poly.entity_id
_entity_poly.type
_entity_poly.pdbx_seq_one_letter_code
_entity_poly.pdbx_strand_id
1 'polypeptide(L)'
;MDSLYRLTKMANGEVRSRWQRICLLSRADFIVPHVLGFLKEQGRMKYVRPLYRDLSKWPEKREIAISIFKEWRDNYHPIAAKMLAVDLGLQ
;
A
#
# COMPACT_ATOMS: atom_id res chain seq x y z
N MET A 1 -16.95 -3.28 11.41
CA MET A 1 -17.06 -3.15 9.93
C MET A 1 -16.42 -4.32 9.20
N ASP A 2 -15.14 -4.66 9.45
CA ASP A 2 -14.48 -5.76 8.71
C ASP A 2 -15.09 -7.14 8.97
N SER A 3 -15.41 -7.48 10.23
CA SER A 3 -16.04 -8.76 10.60
C SER A 3 -17.43 -8.97 10.00
N LEU A 4 -18.15 -7.90 9.65
CA LEU A 4 -19.50 -8.00 9.07
C LEU A 4 -19.48 -8.16 7.55
N TYR A 5 -18.55 -7.47 6.87
CA TYR A 5 -18.55 -7.36 5.41
C TYR A 5 -17.42 -8.11 4.70
N ARG A 6 -16.46 -8.69 5.45
CA ARG A 6 -15.31 -9.43 4.93
C ARG A 6 -14.58 -8.69 3.79
N LEU A 7 -14.54 -7.36 3.85
CA LEU A 7 -14.02 -6.50 2.79
C LEU A 7 -12.53 -6.76 2.54
N THR A 8 -11.80 -7.18 3.57
CA THR A 8 -10.38 -7.54 3.48
C THR A 8 -10.13 -8.80 2.62
N LYS A 9 -11.10 -9.71 2.48
CA LYS A 9 -11.00 -10.95 1.67
C LYS A 9 -11.65 -10.84 0.29
N MET A 10 -12.26 -9.71 -0.08
CA MET A 10 -12.95 -9.60 -1.37
C MET A 10 -11.98 -9.69 -2.55
N ALA A 11 -12.32 -10.49 -3.57
CA ALA A 11 -11.50 -10.67 -4.78
C ALA A 11 -11.39 -9.40 -5.64
N ASN A 12 -12.30 -8.42 -5.47
CA ASN A 12 -12.27 -7.18 -6.22
C ASN A 12 -11.17 -6.24 -5.69
N GLY A 13 -10.10 -6.07 -6.47
CA GLY A 13 -8.98 -5.19 -6.13
C GLY A 13 -9.33 -3.71 -5.98
N GLU A 14 -10.40 -3.21 -6.63
CA GLU A 14 -10.85 -1.81 -6.44
C GLU A 14 -11.48 -1.59 -5.07
N VAL A 15 -12.31 -2.53 -4.63
CA VAL A 15 -12.96 -2.44 -3.32
C VAL A 15 -11.92 -2.62 -2.21
N ARG A 16 -11.03 -3.61 -2.37
CA ARG A 16 -9.96 -3.88 -1.41
C ARG A 16 -9.01 -2.70 -1.26
N SER A 17 -8.56 -2.10 -2.36
CA SER A 17 -7.67 -0.93 -2.32
C SER A 17 -8.34 0.29 -1.67
N ARG A 18 -9.63 0.53 -1.93
CA ARG A 18 -10.38 1.62 -1.26
C ARG A 18 -10.54 1.37 0.23
N TRP A 19 -10.88 0.14 0.63
CA TRP A 19 -11.01 -0.25 2.04
C TRP A 19 -9.69 -0.06 2.79
N GLN A 20 -8.60 -0.61 2.23
CA GLN A 20 -7.25 -0.46 2.78
C GLN A 20 -6.86 1.01 2.95
N ARG A 21 -7.18 1.85 1.96
CA ARG A 21 -6.91 3.28 2.02
C ARG A 21 -7.65 3.96 3.18
N ILE A 22 -8.93 3.65 3.38
CA ILE A 22 -9.72 4.20 4.51
C ILE A 22 -9.12 3.77 5.85
N CYS A 23 -8.71 2.51 5.98
CA CYS A 23 -8.08 2.00 7.20
C CYS A 23 -6.71 2.66 7.47
N LEU A 24 -5.91 2.89 6.42
CA LEU A 24 -4.64 3.61 6.55
C LEU A 24 -4.84 5.06 6.98
N LEU A 25 -5.83 5.75 6.42
CA LEU A 25 -6.21 7.11 6.84
C LEU A 25 -6.70 7.14 8.30
N SER A 26 -7.34 6.06 8.75
CA SER A 26 -7.79 5.89 10.14
C SER A 26 -6.69 5.38 11.09
N ARG A 27 -5.45 5.20 10.61
CA ARG A 27 -4.30 4.68 11.37
C ARG A 27 -4.57 3.33 12.05
N ALA A 28 -5.32 2.46 11.38
CA ALA A 28 -5.64 1.14 11.92
C ALA A 28 -4.47 0.16 11.70
N ASP A 29 -3.78 -0.24 12.77
CA ASP A 29 -2.56 -1.06 12.66
C ASP A 29 -2.80 -2.44 12.02
N PHE A 30 -3.97 -3.03 12.26
CA PHE A 30 -4.31 -4.36 11.76
C PHE A 30 -4.31 -4.46 10.22
N ILE A 31 -4.49 -3.34 9.50
CA ILE A 31 -4.55 -3.36 8.02
C ILE A 31 -3.17 -3.40 7.38
N VAL A 32 -2.12 -2.97 8.09
CA VAL A 32 -0.76 -2.85 7.56
C VAL A 32 -0.29 -4.17 6.89
N PRO A 33 -0.35 -5.35 7.54
CA PRO A 33 0.07 -6.60 6.89
C PRO A 33 -0.76 -6.93 5.63
N HIS A 34 -2.05 -6.58 5.61
CA HIS A 34 -2.91 -6.79 4.43
C HIS A 34 -2.56 -5.86 3.28
N VAL A 35 -2.20 -4.60 3.57
CA VAL A 35 -1.70 -3.64 2.58
C VAL A 35 -0.39 -4.14 1.99
N LEU A 36 0.54 -4.61 2.83
CA LEU A 36 1.83 -5.13 2.37
C LEU A 36 1.65 -6.34 1.44
N GLY A 37 0.79 -7.29 1.80
CA GLY A 37 0.47 -8.43 0.93
C GLY A 37 -0.12 -7.98 -0.41
N PHE A 38 -1.02 -6.99 -0.39
CA PHE A 38 -1.63 -6.46 -1.61
C PHE A 38 -0.64 -5.69 -2.51
N LEU A 39 0.32 -4.98 -1.92
CA LEU A 39 1.41 -4.31 -2.65
C LEU A 39 2.34 -5.30 -3.36
N LYS A 40 2.53 -6.50 -2.79
CA LYS A 40 3.28 -7.59 -3.41
C LYS A 40 2.46 -8.31 -4.49
N GLU A 41 1.15 -8.45 -4.30
CA GLU A 41 0.29 -9.12 -5.29
C GLU A 41 0.01 -8.24 -6.53
N GLN A 42 0.03 -6.92 -6.38
CA GLN A 42 -0.45 -6.01 -7.41
C GLN A 42 0.53 -4.87 -7.70
N GLY A 43 0.98 -4.77 -8.96
CA GLY A 43 1.86 -3.70 -9.45
C GLY A 43 1.14 -2.51 -10.07
N ARG A 44 -0.20 -2.48 -10.04
CA ARG A 44 -0.97 -1.45 -10.76
C ARG A 44 -0.86 -0.10 -10.05
N MET A 45 -0.31 0.90 -10.73
CA MET A 45 -0.06 2.24 -10.15
C MET A 45 -1.31 2.90 -9.55
N LYS A 46 -2.51 2.62 -10.10
CA LYS A 46 -3.80 3.07 -9.55
C LYS A 46 -3.99 2.68 -8.08
N TYR A 47 -3.42 1.54 -7.66
CA TYR A 47 -3.55 1.03 -6.30
C TYR A 47 -2.30 1.26 -5.48
N VAL A 48 -1.13 0.94 -6.05
CA VAL A 48 0.16 0.96 -5.35
C VAL A 48 0.54 2.38 -4.93
N ARG A 49 0.41 3.35 -5.82
CA ARG A 49 0.80 4.74 -5.57
C ARG A 49 0.03 5.41 -4.42
N PRO A 50 -1.32 5.38 -4.36
CA PRO A 50 -2.03 5.98 -3.23
C PRO A 50 -1.73 5.27 -1.90
N LEU A 51 -1.56 3.94 -1.89
CA LEU A 51 -1.22 3.20 -0.68
C LEU A 51 0.15 3.59 -0.12
N TYR A 52 1.18 3.69 -0.98
CA TYR A 52 2.50 4.17 -0.55
C TYR A 52 2.47 5.61 -0.05
N ARG A 53 1.70 6.49 -0.71
CA ARG A 53 1.52 7.87 -0.24
C ARG A 53 0.87 7.95 1.14
N ASP A 54 -0.19 7.17 1.35
CA ASP A 54 -0.91 7.20 2.62
C ASP A 54 -0.08 6.54 3.75
N LEU A 55 0.72 5.52 3.44
CA LEU A 55 1.73 4.97 4.35
C LEU A 55 2.86 5.97 4.67
N SER A 56 3.34 6.71 3.66
CA SER A 56 4.41 7.71 3.81
C SER A 56 4.00 8.88 4.73
N LYS A 57 2.69 9.18 4.76
CA LYS A 57 2.08 10.18 5.67
C LYS A 57 1.95 9.69 7.11
N TRP A 58 2.06 8.39 7.37
CA TRP A 58 2.03 7.83 8.71
C TRP A 58 3.48 7.65 9.22
N PRO A 59 3.96 8.51 10.14
CA PRO A 59 5.38 8.52 10.52
C PRO A 59 5.89 7.16 11.02
N GLU A 60 5.10 6.48 11.84
CA GLU A 60 5.46 5.19 12.47
C GLU A 60 5.58 4.03 11.47
N LYS A 61 4.88 4.10 10.34
CA LYS A 61 4.86 3.03 9.32
C LYS A 61 5.63 3.41 8.06
N ARG A 62 6.18 4.63 8.01
CA ARG A 62 6.99 5.12 6.89
C ARG A 62 8.21 4.25 6.64
N GLU A 63 8.92 3.85 7.69
CA GLU A 63 10.10 2.98 7.55
C GLU A 63 9.74 1.61 6.96
N ILE A 64 8.60 1.04 7.39
CA ILE A 64 8.09 -0.23 6.87
C ILE A 64 7.78 -0.11 5.37
N ALA A 65 7.15 0.99 4.95
CA ALA A 65 6.86 1.27 3.55
C ALA A 65 8.16 1.40 2.73
N ILE A 66 9.18 2.09 3.24
CA ILE A 66 10.48 2.22 2.57
C ILE A 66 11.18 0.87 2.45
N SER A 67 11.21 0.07 3.51
CA SER A 67 11.84 -1.26 3.51
C SER A 67 11.18 -2.20 2.50
N ILE A 68 9.84 -2.23 2.47
CA ILE A 68 9.09 -3.03 1.50
C ILE A 68 9.30 -2.51 0.08
N PHE A 69 9.29 -1.19 -0.12
CA PHE A 69 9.58 -0.61 -1.43
C PHE A 69 10.96 -1.04 -1.92
N LYS A 70 12.00 -1.02 -1.06
CA LYS A 70 13.36 -1.46 -1.43
C LYS A 70 13.41 -2.95 -1.78
N GLU A 71 12.76 -3.80 -0.98
CA GLU A 71 12.69 -5.25 -1.22
C GLU A 71 11.99 -5.56 -2.55
N TRP A 72 10.88 -4.87 -2.83
CA TRP A 72 10.02 -5.14 -3.98
C TRP A 72 10.29 -4.26 -5.21
N ARG A 73 11.26 -3.34 -5.12
CA ARG A 73 11.55 -2.34 -6.17
C ARG A 73 11.78 -2.96 -7.53
N ASP A 74 12.53 -4.06 -7.56
CA ASP A 74 12.97 -4.75 -8.79
C ASP A 74 11.82 -5.47 -9.50
N ASN A 75 10.79 -5.87 -8.74
CA ASN A 75 9.60 -6.52 -9.27
C ASN A 75 8.63 -5.53 -9.94
N TYR A 76 8.73 -4.24 -9.60
CA TYR A 76 7.91 -3.22 -10.25
C TYR A 76 8.50 -2.80 -11.58
N HIS A 77 7.64 -2.41 -12.52
CA HIS A 77 8.07 -1.79 -13.76
C HIS A 77 8.96 -0.57 -13.44
N PRO A 78 10.11 -0.37 -14.12
CA PRO A 78 11.10 0.65 -13.74
C PRO A 78 10.53 2.08 -13.66
N ILE A 79 9.56 2.40 -14.51
CA ILE A 79 8.82 3.67 -14.47
C ILE A 79 8.00 3.81 -13.17
N ALA A 80 7.31 2.74 -12.76
CA ALA A 80 6.53 2.71 -11.52
C ALA A 80 7.45 2.85 -10.30
N ALA A 81 8.56 2.11 -10.27
CA ALA A 81 9.55 2.21 -9.21
C ALA A 81 10.12 3.64 -9.07
N LYS A 82 10.44 4.30 -10.19
CA LYS A 82 10.90 5.70 -10.17
C LYS A 82 9.85 6.65 -9.60
N MET A 83 8.59 6.52 -10.00
CA MET A 83 7.50 7.35 -9.47
C MET A 83 7.28 7.14 -7.96
N LEU A 84 7.33 5.88 -7.50
CA LEU A 84 7.19 5.55 -6.09
C LEU A 84 8.35 6.06 -5.24
N ALA A 85 9.59 6.02 -5.77
CA ALA A 85 10.76 6.57 -5.09
C ALA A 85 10.61 8.08 -4.84
N VAL A 86 10.10 8.82 -5.83
CA VAL A 86 9.79 10.26 -5.70
C VAL A 86 8.69 10.49 -4.66
N ASP A 87 7.60 9.73 -4.69
CA ASP A 87 6.51 9.84 -3.71
C ASP A 87 6.93 9.47 -2.28
N LEU A 88 7.96 8.64 -2.11
CA LEU A 88 8.56 8.28 -0.82
C LEU A 88 9.67 9.24 -0.37
N GLY A 89 10.06 10.21 -1.20
CA GLY A 89 11.14 11.15 -0.91
C GLY A 89 12.52 10.48 -0.84
N LEU A 90 12.72 9.39 -1.59
CA LEU A 90 13.97 8.66 -1.68
C LEU A 90 14.87 9.13 -2.84
N GLN A 91 14.47 10.21 -3.55
CA GLN A 91 15.16 10.73 -4.72
C GLN A 91 14.90 12.22 -4.90
#